data_AF-A0A9J6DGA7-F1
#
_entry.id   AF-A0A9J6DGA7-F1
#
_cell.length_a   1.000
_cell.length_b   1.000
_cell.length_c   1.000
_cell.angle_alpha   90.00
_cell.angle_beta   90.00
_cell.angle_gamma   90.00
#
_symmetry.space_group_name_H-M   'P 1'
#
loop_
_entity.id
_entity.type
_entity.pdbx_description
1 polymer ?
#
loop_
_entity_poly.entity_id
_entity_poly.type
_entity_poly.pdbx_seq_one_letter_code
_entity_poly.pdbx_strand_id
1 'polypeptide(L)'
;MCLVADITFDMLMLKMAGIYSAKKSPKIESRGPRYELADFLIKVGSVSMGPSFRGILVEVEYLPCVVPSSCWDLMREFLQGFMGSTVQGPPQYLQGRMNELYNPVDTVQQYMEHFNNFRRASATPVTAPAK
;
A
#
# COMPACT_ATOMS: atom_id res chain seq x y z
N MET A 1 -2.81 -6.51 -8.92
CA MET A 1 -2.57 -7.96 -8.81
C MET A 1 -3.16 -8.50 -7.52
N CYS A 2 -3.74 -9.69 -7.55
CA CYS A 2 -4.24 -10.41 -6.37
C CYS A 2 -3.34 -11.62 -6.18
N LEU A 3 -2.78 -11.83 -4.99
CA LEU A 3 -2.17 -13.12 -4.67
C LEU A 3 -3.31 -14.12 -4.48
N VAL A 4 -3.43 -15.05 -5.42
CA VAL A 4 -4.38 -16.16 -5.35
C VAL A 4 -3.59 -17.38 -4.92
N ALA A 5 -3.90 -17.90 -3.75
CA ALA A 5 -3.40 -19.19 -3.30
C ALA A 5 -4.38 -20.29 -3.70
N ASP A 6 -3.87 -21.51 -3.82
CA ASP A 6 -4.71 -22.69 -3.97
C ASP A 6 -5.59 -22.88 -2.72
N ILE A 7 -6.76 -23.49 -2.90
CA ILE A 7 -7.75 -23.77 -1.84
C ILE A 7 -7.12 -24.63 -0.72
N THR A 8 -6.12 -25.45 -1.06
CA THR A 8 -5.39 -26.32 -0.12
C THR A 8 -4.32 -25.59 0.71
N PHE A 9 -4.06 -24.30 0.46
CA PHE A 9 -3.07 -23.53 1.21
C PHE A 9 -3.37 -23.48 2.71
N ASP A 10 -4.65 -23.40 3.10
CA ASP A 10 -5.04 -23.44 4.51
C ASP A 10 -4.65 -24.77 5.18
N MET A 11 -4.72 -25.89 4.43
CA MET A 11 -4.30 -27.20 4.91
C MET A 11 -2.78 -27.28 5.09
N LEU A 12 -2.02 -26.63 4.20
CA LEU A 12 -0.58 -26.48 4.37
C LEU A 12 -0.25 -25.67 5.63
N MET A 13 -0.94 -24.54 5.86
CA MET A 13 -0.72 -23.71 7.03
C MET A 13 -0.97 -24.46 8.35
N LEU A 14 -1.98 -25.34 8.37
CA LEU A 14 -2.24 -26.24 9.50
C LEU A 14 -1.08 -27.20 9.77
N LYS A 15 -0.44 -27.75 8.71
CA LYS A 15 0.73 -28.63 8.85
C LYS A 15 1.98 -27.88 9.31
N MET A 16 2.09 -26.59 8.98
CA MET A 16 3.21 -25.74 9.38
C MET A 16 3.10 -25.17 10.79
N ALA A 17 2.03 -25.42 11.54
CA ALA A 17 1.77 -24.82 12.85
C ALA A 17 2.91 -25.01 13.89
N GLY A 18 3.74 -26.06 13.74
CA GLY A 18 4.90 -26.31 14.60
C GLY A 18 6.14 -25.44 14.29
N ILE A 19 6.22 -24.86 13.09
CA ILE A 19 7.36 -24.04 12.63
C ILE A 19 6.96 -22.62 12.21
N TYR A 20 5.68 -22.38 12.00
CA TYR A 20 5.12 -21.09 11.63
C TYR A 20 3.94 -20.77 12.55
N SER A 21 4.06 -19.67 13.30
CA SER A 21 2.95 -19.09 14.05
C SER A 21 2.58 -17.76 13.40
N ALA A 22 1.34 -17.63 12.93
CA ALA A 22 0.84 -16.35 12.47
C ALA A 22 0.90 -15.33 13.63
N LYS A 23 1.53 -14.17 13.40
CA LYS A 23 1.54 -13.09 14.39
C LYS A 23 0.10 -12.63 14.64
N LYS A 24 -0.33 -12.61 15.90
CA LYS A 24 -1.60 -12.01 16.36
C LYS A 24 -1.56 -10.48 16.33
N SER A 25 -1.11 -9.89 15.21
CA SER A 25 -1.21 -8.45 15.00
C SER A 25 -2.60 -8.11 14.47
N PRO A 26 -3.17 -6.95 14.83
CA PRO A 26 -4.46 -6.54 14.31
C PRO A 26 -4.40 -6.50 12.77
N LYS A 27 -5.38 -7.15 12.14
CA LYS A 27 -5.51 -7.21 10.69
C LYS A 27 -5.72 -5.78 10.18
N ILE A 28 -4.85 -5.36 9.27
CA ILE A 28 -5.02 -4.10 8.55
C ILE A 28 -5.55 -4.45 7.16
N GLU A 29 -6.61 -3.78 6.76
CA GLU A 29 -7.23 -3.95 5.45
C GLU A 29 -7.31 -2.59 4.77
N SER A 30 -7.12 -2.57 3.45
CA SER A 30 -7.42 -1.41 2.60
C SER A 30 -8.49 -1.84 1.61
N ARG A 31 -9.66 -1.19 1.64
CA ARG A 31 -10.79 -1.49 0.76
C ARG A 31 -11.34 -0.22 0.12
N GLY A 32 -11.55 -0.27 -1.18
CA GLY A 32 -12.24 0.78 -1.90
C GLY A 32 -12.21 0.61 -3.42
N PRO A 33 -12.82 1.57 -4.14
CA PRO A 33 -12.99 1.49 -5.58
C PRO A 33 -11.66 1.58 -6.35
N ARG A 34 -11.67 0.97 -7.54
CA ARG A 34 -10.63 1.09 -8.56
C ARG A 34 -11.20 1.88 -9.72
N TYR A 35 -10.43 2.86 -10.19
CA TYR A 35 -10.70 3.72 -11.33
C TYR A 35 -9.64 3.52 -12.39
N GLU A 36 -10.03 3.74 -13.64
CA GLU A 36 -9.16 3.75 -14.79
C GLU A 36 -9.32 5.08 -15.50
N LEU A 37 -8.21 5.76 -15.74
CA LEU A 37 -8.17 7.05 -16.40
C LEU A 37 -7.02 7.05 -17.40
N ALA A 38 -7.35 6.85 -18.67
CA ALA A 38 -6.37 6.67 -19.74
C ALA A 38 -5.33 5.60 -19.35
N ASP A 39 -4.07 5.99 -19.28
CA ASP A 39 -2.93 5.10 -18.97
C ASP A 39 -2.75 4.81 -17.46
N PHE A 40 -3.62 5.36 -16.61
CA PHE A 40 -3.51 5.25 -15.15
C PHE A 40 -4.60 4.37 -14.56
N LEU A 41 -4.19 3.53 -13.61
CA LEU A 41 -5.08 2.86 -12.68
C LEU A 41 -4.95 3.50 -11.30
N ILE A 42 -6.06 3.93 -10.74
CA ILE A 42 -6.12 4.55 -9.41
C ILE A 42 -6.97 3.69 -8.49
N LYS A 43 -6.46 3.33 -7.32
CA LYS A 43 -7.27 2.69 -6.26
C LYS A 43 -7.29 3.59 -5.05
N VAL A 44 -8.49 3.88 -4.56
CA VAL A 44 -8.69 4.69 -3.36
C VAL A 44 -9.29 3.80 -2.29
N GLY A 45 -8.48 3.44 -1.30
CA GLY A 45 -8.85 2.48 -0.26
C GLY A 45 -8.95 3.12 1.12
N SER A 46 -10.08 2.91 1.79
CA SER A 46 -10.19 3.15 3.23
C SER A 46 -9.37 2.10 3.99
N VAL A 47 -8.48 2.54 4.87
CA VAL A 47 -7.63 1.67 5.70
C VAL A 47 -8.28 1.49 7.07
N SER A 48 -8.54 0.25 7.45
CA SER A 48 -9.05 -0.13 8.77
C SER A 48 -8.09 -1.08 9.47
N MET A 49 -8.03 -0.98 10.80
CA MET A 49 -7.30 -1.90 11.66
C MET A 49 -8.29 -2.53 12.63
N GLY A 50 -8.70 -3.77 12.36
CA GLY A 50 -9.90 -4.35 12.98
C GLY A 50 -11.14 -3.50 12.66
N PRO A 51 -11.95 -3.11 13.66
CA PRO A 51 -13.14 -2.28 13.44
C PRO A 51 -12.84 -0.79 13.29
N SER A 52 -11.59 -0.34 13.53
CA SER A 52 -11.27 1.09 13.58
C SER A 52 -10.74 1.61 12.24
N PHE A 53 -11.34 2.70 11.74
CA PHE A 53 -10.80 3.46 10.61
C PHE A 53 -9.46 4.13 10.98
N ARG A 54 -8.49 4.10 10.07
CA ARG A 54 -7.14 4.64 10.28
C ARG A 54 -6.74 5.69 9.24
N GLY A 55 -7.30 5.65 8.04
CA GLY A 55 -6.99 6.65 7.01
C GLY A 55 -7.39 6.21 5.61
N ILE A 56 -6.90 6.95 4.61
CA ILE A 56 -7.10 6.67 3.19
C ILE A 56 -5.73 6.34 2.59
N LEU A 57 -5.68 5.31 1.76
CA LEU A 57 -4.53 4.93 0.96
C LEU A 57 -4.90 5.06 -0.51
N VAL A 58 -4.04 5.72 -1.28
CA VAL A 58 -4.19 5.89 -2.72
C VAL A 58 -3.07 5.14 -3.41
N GLU A 59 -3.41 4.19 -4.27
CA GLU A 59 -2.49 3.48 -5.16
C GLU A 59 -2.66 4.06 -6.57
N VAL A 60 -1.55 4.42 -7.21
CA VAL A 60 -1.54 4.85 -8.61
C VAL A 60 -0.54 3.99 -9.37
N GLU A 61 -0.98 3.42 -10.48
CA GLU A 61 -0.20 2.56 -11.36
C GLU A 61 -0.27 3.14 -12.78
N TYR A 62 0.90 3.41 -13.36
CA TYR A 62 1.04 3.83 -14.76
C TYR A 62 1.33 2.60 -15.62
N LEU A 63 0.42 2.26 -16.54
CA LEU A 63 0.47 1.01 -17.31
C LEU A 63 1.58 0.95 -18.40
N PRO A 64 1.89 2.04 -19.13
CA PRO A 64 2.83 1.97 -20.26
C PRO A 64 4.31 1.81 -19.91
N CYS A 65 4.71 2.09 -18.65
CA CYS A 65 6.11 2.04 -18.26
C CYS A 65 6.31 1.37 -16.90
N VAL A 66 7.15 0.34 -16.88
CA VAL A 66 7.50 -0.43 -15.67
C VAL A 66 8.86 -0.04 -15.08
N VAL A 67 9.55 0.96 -15.65
CA VAL A 67 10.81 1.50 -15.10
C VAL A 67 10.49 2.81 -14.40
N PRO A 68 10.48 2.85 -13.06
CA PRO A 68 9.85 3.97 -12.38
C PRO A 68 10.65 5.28 -12.51
N SER A 69 11.96 5.28 -12.76
CA SER A 69 12.73 6.50 -13.07
C SER A 69 12.27 7.19 -14.36
N SER A 70 11.74 6.43 -15.32
CA SER A 70 11.27 6.96 -16.61
C SER A 70 9.88 7.59 -16.53
N CYS A 71 9.08 7.25 -15.51
CA CYS A 71 7.68 7.71 -15.40
C CYS A 71 7.36 8.41 -14.06
N TRP A 72 8.31 8.50 -13.13
CA TRP A 72 8.07 9.07 -11.80
C TRP A 72 7.58 10.51 -11.83
N ASP A 73 8.19 11.38 -12.65
CA ASP A 73 7.79 12.80 -12.69
C ASP A 73 6.37 12.96 -13.22
N LEU A 74 5.99 12.19 -14.25
CA LEU A 74 4.62 12.13 -14.75
C LEU A 74 3.63 11.66 -13.68
N MET A 75 3.95 10.57 -12.97
CA MET A 75 3.11 10.06 -11.87
C MET A 75 2.99 11.07 -10.73
N ARG A 76 4.08 11.77 -10.40
CA ARG A 76 4.12 12.81 -9.39
C ARG A 76 3.22 13.98 -9.76
N GLU A 77 3.30 14.50 -10.98
CA GLU A 77 2.43 15.58 -11.45
C GLU A 77 0.95 15.18 -11.39
N PHE A 78 0.63 13.97 -11.84
CA PHE A 78 -0.72 13.41 -11.75
C PHE A 78 -1.23 13.37 -10.30
N LEU A 79 -0.42 12.83 -9.38
CA LEU A 79 -0.74 12.76 -7.95
C LEU A 79 -0.88 14.16 -7.31
N GLN A 80 -0.01 15.10 -7.67
CA GLN A 80 -0.05 16.48 -7.17
C GLN A 80 -1.31 17.23 -7.60
N GLY A 81 -1.88 16.89 -8.76
CA GLY A 81 -3.13 17.48 -9.25
C GLY A 81 -4.31 17.33 -8.29
N PHE A 82 -4.34 16.29 -7.45
CA PHE A 82 -5.42 16.07 -6.49
C PHE A 82 -4.98 15.92 -5.02
N MET A 83 -3.72 15.58 -4.75
CA MET A 83 -3.17 15.47 -3.39
C MET A 83 -2.34 16.70 -2.95
N GLY A 84 -2.10 17.64 -3.86
CA GLY A 84 -1.32 18.84 -3.61
C GLY A 84 0.11 18.53 -3.13
N SER A 85 0.57 19.27 -2.12
CA SER A 85 1.92 19.18 -1.58
C SER A 85 2.20 17.93 -0.71
N THR A 86 1.22 17.04 -0.53
CA THR A 86 1.38 15.78 0.20
C THR A 86 2.36 14.84 -0.52
N VAL A 87 2.53 15.01 -1.84
CA VAL A 87 3.40 14.19 -2.69
C VAL A 87 4.81 14.80 -2.70
N GLN A 88 5.63 14.41 -1.74
CA GLN A 88 6.96 14.99 -1.52
C GLN A 88 8.05 14.35 -2.41
N GLY A 89 8.00 13.03 -2.62
CA GLY A 89 9.02 12.29 -3.37
C GLY A 89 8.73 10.79 -3.48
N PRO A 90 9.59 10.03 -4.16
CA PRO A 90 9.40 8.60 -4.35
C PRO A 90 9.39 7.85 -3.01
N PRO A 91 8.57 6.79 -2.88
CA PRO A 91 8.54 5.93 -1.70
C PRO A 91 9.95 5.48 -1.31
N GLN A 92 10.24 5.41 -0.01
CA GLN A 92 11.60 5.18 0.48
C GLN A 92 12.17 3.85 0.00
N TYR A 93 11.33 2.81 -0.06
CA TYR A 93 11.70 1.52 -0.63
C TYR A 93 12.14 1.59 -2.11
N LEU A 94 11.56 2.50 -2.90
CA LEU A 94 11.85 2.62 -4.33
C LEU A 94 13.10 3.46 -4.65
N GLN A 95 13.55 4.35 -3.75
CA GLN A 95 14.64 5.30 -4.04
C GLN A 95 15.91 4.65 -4.58
N GLY A 96 16.29 3.47 -4.06
CA GLY A 96 17.47 2.73 -4.51
C GLY A 96 17.25 1.87 -5.76
N ARG A 97 16.01 1.75 -6.24
CA ARG A 97 15.59 0.83 -7.32
C ARG A 97 14.88 1.55 -8.46
N MET A 98 15.04 2.86 -8.55
CA MET A 98 14.31 3.68 -9.52
C MET A 98 14.60 3.26 -10.97
N ASN A 99 15.79 2.75 -11.24
CA ASN A 99 16.19 2.29 -12.58
C ASN A 99 15.98 0.78 -12.80
N GLU A 100 15.43 0.06 -11.82
CA GLU A 100 15.11 -1.36 -11.95
C GLU A 100 13.70 -1.56 -12.50
N LEU A 101 13.42 -2.76 -13.01
CA LEU A 101 12.06 -3.13 -13.40
C LEU A 101 11.19 -3.24 -12.15
N TYR A 102 10.09 -2.49 -12.14
CA TYR A 102 9.07 -2.55 -11.12
C TYR A 102 8.36 -3.90 -11.14
N ASN A 103 8.30 -4.55 -9.98
CA ASN A 103 7.70 -5.86 -9.80
C ASN A 103 6.56 -5.81 -8.77
N PRO A 104 5.67 -6.82 -8.79
CA PRO A 104 4.53 -6.87 -7.86
C PRO A 104 4.93 -6.87 -6.39
N VAL A 105 6.12 -7.41 -6.10
CA VAL A 105 6.71 -7.41 -4.76
C VAL A 105 6.94 -5.98 -4.26
N ASP A 106 7.24 -5.03 -5.14
CA ASP A 106 7.50 -3.64 -4.76
C ASP A 106 6.22 -2.95 -4.29
N THR A 107 5.07 -3.26 -4.90
CA THR A 107 3.76 -2.84 -4.39
C THR A 107 3.51 -3.41 -3.00
N VAL A 108 3.81 -4.70 -2.78
CA VAL A 108 3.63 -5.35 -1.47
C VAL A 108 4.50 -4.68 -0.40
N GLN A 109 5.74 -4.33 -0.72
CA GLN A 109 6.65 -3.63 0.22
C GLN A 109 6.13 -2.24 0.57
N GLN A 110 5.63 -1.48 -0.41
CA GLN A 110 5.00 -0.17 -0.17
C GLN A 110 3.78 -0.29 0.75
N TYR A 111 2.89 -1.27 0.52
CA TYR A 111 1.76 -1.53 1.42
C TYR A 111 2.22 -1.86 2.85
N MET A 112 3.25 -2.70 3.00
CA MET A 112 3.81 -3.04 4.31
C MET A 112 4.37 -1.83 5.03
N GLU A 113 5.05 -0.93 4.32
CA GLU A 113 5.56 0.34 4.87
C GLU A 113 4.41 1.21 5.39
N HIS A 114 3.38 1.45 4.58
CA HIS A 114 2.21 2.22 5.00
C HIS A 114 1.49 1.57 6.19
N PHE A 115 1.28 0.25 6.17
CA PHE A 115 0.63 -0.46 7.26
C PHE A 115 1.44 -0.40 8.56
N ASN A 116 2.77 -0.48 8.48
CA ASN A 116 3.63 -0.27 9.64
C ASN A 116 3.54 1.15 10.18
N ASN A 117 3.42 2.15 9.31
CA ASN A 117 3.20 3.54 9.72
C ASN A 117 1.84 3.72 10.42
N PHE A 118 0.77 3.11 9.92
CA PHE A 118 -0.53 3.12 10.62
C PHE A 118 -0.49 2.45 11.99
N ARG A 119 0.27 1.35 12.14
CA ARG A 119 0.50 0.72 13.46
C ARG A 119 1.22 1.67 14.43
N ARG A 120 2.28 2.34 13.98
CA ARG A 120 3.03 3.29 14.81
C ARG A 120 2.20 4.51 15.19
N ALA A 121 1.44 5.07 14.23
CA ALA A 121 0.59 6.24 14.48
C ALA A 121 -0.51 5.95 15.51
N SER A 122 -0.97 4.71 15.63
CA SER A 122 -1.95 4.32 16.65
C SER A 122 -1.42 4.29 18.09
N ALA A 123 -0.11 4.44 18.30
CA ALA A 123 0.50 4.53 19.63
C ALA A 123 0.53 5.97 20.19
N THR A 124 0.21 6.97 19.38
CA THR A 124 0.16 8.37 19.81
C THR A 124 -1.30 8.81 19.93
N PRO A 125 -1.81 9.18 21.12
CA PRO A 125 -3.17 9.65 21.26
C PRO A 125 -3.31 10.97 20.52
N VAL A 126 -4.28 11.04 19.60
CA VAL A 126 -4.67 12.29 18.95
C VAL A 126 -5.34 13.14 20.02
N THR A 127 -4.61 14.11 20.60
CA THR A 127 -5.21 15.18 21.40
C THR A 127 -6.16 15.96 20.52
N ALA A 128 -7.46 15.84 20.79
CA ALA A 128 -8.49 16.61 20.12
C ALA A 128 -8.22 18.12 20.30
N PRO A 129 -8.42 18.95 19.25
CA PRO A 129 -8.33 20.39 19.42
C PRO A 129 -9.43 20.86 20.38
N ALA A 130 -9.03 21.65 21.37
CA ALA A 130 -9.95 22.29 22.30
C ALA A 130 -10.90 23.21 21.54
N LYS A 131 -12.19 23.09 21.87
CA LYS A 131 -13.30 23.86 21.32
C LYS A 131 -13.17 25.35 21.61
#